data_AF-A0AAD5K9N8-F1
#
_entry.id   AF-A0AAD5K9N8-F1
#
_cell.length_a   1.000
_cell.length_b   1.000
_cell.length_c   1.000
_cell.angle_alpha   90.00
_cell.angle_beta   90.00
_cell.angle_gamma   90.00
#
_symmetry.space_group_name_H-M   'P 1'
#
loop_
_entity.id
_entity.type
_entity.pdbx_description
1 polymer ?
#
loop_
_entity_poly.entity_id
_entity_poly.type
_entity_poly.pdbx_seq_one_letter_code
_entity_poly.pdbx_strand_id
1 'polypeptide(L)'
;MLSYDTWSLQTWLGGLSKMALCQIITTTAMKCPRVVLEMIEEYQPNKNDFYHRREILAIRERAHIIIHSLDHLRPSEQFANEADLAEEIHCVVRWCTNTLHASPRGHSLAALMGLLVIAREGLAAVPEIRKYLFGEAHLGRIVILEMSGVLKNFKKPTTIHQHAAAEYLLPNQWSFASPHHQVTWLIQSLGDVCAQMADCDKGWTYRQEYDNVVNIAARNYCHPSP
;
A
#
# COMPACT_ATOMS: atom_id res chain seq x y z
N MET A 1 -21.05 -27.38 -4.97
CA MET A 1 -20.90 -25.98 -4.51
C MET A 1 -20.02 -25.28 -5.52
N LEU A 2 -20.56 -24.29 -6.24
CA LEU A 2 -19.78 -23.48 -7.19
C LEU A 2 -18.89 -22.53 -6.38
N SER A 3 -17.58 -22.78 -6.35
CA SER A 3 -16.60 -21.81 -5.86
C SER A 3 -16.50 -20.70 -6.90
N TYR A 4 -17.24 -19.61 -6.70
CA TYR A 4 -16.97 -18.39 -7.45
C TYR A 4 -15.60 -17.87 -7.02
N ASP A 5 -14.71 -17.71 -7.98
CA ASP A 5 -13.41 -17.12 -7.76
C ASP A 5 -13.64 -15.67 -7.30
N THR A 6 -13.25 -15.34 -6.08
CA THR A 6 -13.43 -14.00 -5.48
C THR A 6 -12.87 -12.89 -6.38
N TRP A 7 -11.88 -13.25 -7.18
CA TRP A 7 -11.27 -12.42 -8.21
C TRP A 7 -12.22 -12.04 -9.35
N SER A 8 -12.97 -13.00 -9.93
CA SER A 8 -13.92 -12.69 -11.01
C SER A 8 -15.02 -11.74 -10.54
N LEU A 9 -15.44 -11.87 -9.28
CA LEU A 9 -16.41 -10.98 -8.66
C LEU A 9 -15.84 -9.56 -8.46
N GLN A 10 -14.60 -9.44 -7.99
CA GLN A 10 -13.96 -8.14 -7.79
C GLN A 10 -13.67 -7.41 -9.10
N THR A 11 -13.15 -8.10 -10.11
CA THR A 11 -12.93 -7.53 -11.45
C THR A 11 -14.24 -7.06 -12.07
N TRP A 12 -15.31 -7.84 -11.91
CA TRP A 12 -16.64 -7.46 -12.37
C TRP A 12 -17.19 -6.24 -11.61
N LEU A 13 -17.08 -6.21 -10.29
CA LEU A 13 -17.48 -5.05 -9.47
C LEU A 13 -16.66 -3.80 -9.79
N GLY A 14 -15.36 -3.96 -10.08
CA GLY A 14 -14.46 -2.87 -10.45
C GLY A 14 -14.79 -2.23 -11.81
N GLY A 15 -15.44 -2.97 -12.71
CA GLY A 15 -15.93 -2.46 -14.00
C GLY A 15 -17.24 -1.65 -13.91
N LEU A 16 -17.91 -1.62 -12.75
CA LEU A 16 -19.19 -0.95 -12.59
C LEU A 16 -19.04 0.53 -12.21
N SER A 17 -19.99 1.35 -12.66
CA SER A 17 -20.08 2.73 -12.21
C SER A 17 -20.49 2.81 -10.74
N LYS A 18 -20.09 3.87 -10.04
CA LYS A 18 -20.47 4.11 -8.64
C LYS A 18 -21.99 4.06 -8.42
N MET A 19 -22.77 4.53 -9.40
CA MET A 19 -24.24 4.48 -9.34
C MET A 19 -24.77 3.05 -9.45
N ALA A 20 -24.20 2.23 -10.34
CA ALA A 20 -24.57 0.82 -10.45
C ALA A 20 -24.22 0.06 -9.17
N LEU A 21 -23.06 0.32 -8.57
CA LEU A 21 -22.67 -0.25 -7.29
C LEU A 21 -23.63 0.16 -6.16
N CYS A 22 -23.99 1.44 -6.07
CA CYS A 22 -24.98 1.92 -5.12
C CYS A 22 -26.33 1.21 -5.31
N GLN A 23 -26.81 1.08 -6.55
CA GLN A 23 -28.07 0.39 -6.83
C GLN A 23 -28.03 -1.09 -6.43
N ILE A 24 -26.93 -1.79 -6.72
CA ILE A 24 -26.75 -3.19 -6.32
C ILE A 24 -26.77 -3.32 -4.79
N ILE A 25 -26.03 -2.46 -4.08
CA ILE A 25 -25.98 -2.46 -2.62
C ILE A 25 -27.35 -2.14 -2.04
N THR A 26 -28.03 -1.08 -2.51
CA THR A 26 -29.36 -0.69 -2.02
C THR A 26 -30.40 -1.77 -2.30
N THR A 27 -30.37 -2.39 -3.48
CA THR A 27 -31.31 -3.48 -3.83
C THR A 27 -31.05 -4.72 -2.98
N THR A 28 -29.78 -5.04 -2.72
CA THR A 28 -29.38 -6.15 -1.84
C THR A 28 -29.76 -5.87 -0.39
N ALA A 29 -29.62 -4.62 0.07
CA ALA A 29 -30.04 -4.18 1.40
C ALA A 29 -31.54 -4.37 1.64
N MET A 30 -32.35 -4.05 0.63
CA MET A 30 -33.80 -4.21 0.70
C MET A 30 -34.23 -5.68 0.66
N LYS A 31 -33.51 -6.53 -0.09
CA LYS A 31 -33.85 -7.96 -0.25
C LYS A 31 -33.33 -8.85 0.87
N CYS A 32 -32.17 -8.50 1.43
CA CYS A 32 -31.47 -9.27 2.47
C CYS A 32 -31.00 -8.35 3.60
N PRO A 33 -31.92 -7.84 4.46
CA PRO A 33 -31.57 -6.89 5.52
C PRO A 33 -30.54 -7.44 6.50
N ARG A 34 -30.54 -8.76 6.72
CA ARG A 34 -29.61 -9.46 7.61
C ARG A 34 -28.16 -9.39 7.13
N VAL A 35 -27.90 -9.53 5.83
CA VAL A 35 -26.54 -9.40 5.26
C VAL A 35 -26.03 -7.98 5.44
N VAL A 36 -26.91 -6.98 5.31
CA VAL A 36 -26.53 -5.58 5.52
C VAL A 36 -26.33 -5.24 6.99
N LEU A 37 -27.10 -5.85 7.90
CA LEU A 37 -26.83 -5.77 9.33
C LEU A 37 -25.49 -6.41 9.68
N GLU A 38 -25.16 -7.58 9.13
CA GLU A 38 -23.85 -8.23 9.29
C GLU A 38 -22.72 -7.36 8.70
N MET A 39 -22.92 -6.74 7.53
CA MET A 39 -21.97 -5.78 6.95
C MET A 39 -21.82 -4.53 7.82
N ILE A 40 -22.90 -3.99 8.38
CA ILE A 40 -22.87 -2.82 9.27
C ILE A 40 -22.20 -3.17 10.61
N GLU A 41 -22.44 -4.37 11.14
CA GLU A 41 -21.79 -4.92 12.33
C GLU A 41 -20.30 -5.18 12.11
N GLU A 42 -19.90 -5.71 10.95
CA GLU A 42 -18.50 -5.82 10.54
C GLU A 42 -17.86 -4.44 10.31
N TYR A 43 -18.65 -3.45 9.88
CA TYR A 43 -18.21 -2.07 9.66
C TYR A 43 -18.33 -1.17 10.90
N GLN A 44 -18.82 -1.69 12.04
CA GLN A 44 -18.98 -0.91 13.26
C GLN A 44 -17.63 -0.31 13.69
N PRO A 45 -17.56 1.01 13.96
CA PRO A 45 -16.31 1.69 14.26
C PRO A 45 -15.59 1.21 15.52
N ASN A 46 -16.25 0.44 16.39
CA ASN A 46 -15.86 0.21 17.77
C ASN A 46 -15.01 -1.05 18.04
N LYS A 47 -14.43 -1.67 17.00
CA LYS A 47 -13.39 -2.72 17.17
C LYS A 47 -12.07 -2.37 16.43
N ASN A 48 -11.89 -1.10 16.06
CA ASN A 48 -10.94 -0.65 15.04
C ASN A 48 -9.61 -0.11 15.54
N ASP A 49 -8.73 -1.02 15.95
CA ASP A 49 -7.28 -0.75 15.98
C ASP A 49 -6.50 -1.60 14.96
N PHE A 50 -7.14 -2.59 14.33
CA PHE A 50 -6.48 -3.54 13.42
C PHE A 50 -6.73 -3.32 11.93
N TYR A 51 -7.61 -2.37 11.55
CA TYR A 51 -7.97 -2.18 10.13
C TYR A 51 -6.73 -1.90 9.26
N HIS A 52 -5.99 -0.83 9.55
CA HIS A 52 -4.80 -0.47 8.76
C HIS A 52 -3.73 -1.56 8.79
N ARG A 53 -3.56 -2.26 9.92
CA ARG A 53 -2.62 -3.39 10.04
C ARG A 53 -3.02 -4.53 9.12
N ARG A 54 -4.28 -4.94 9.15
CA ARG A 54 -4.79 -6.01 8.31
C ARG A 54 -4.64 -5.65 6.82
N GLU A 55 -5.00 -4.43 6.45
CA GLU A 55 -4.86 -3.96 5.07
C GLU A 55 -3.39 -3.88 4.63
N ILE A 56 -2.46 -3.39 5.47
CA ILE A 56 -1.02 -3.37 5.16
C ILE A 56 -0.47 -4.80 4.99
N LEU A 57 -0.87 -5.74 5.85
CA LEU A 57 -0.47 -7.15 5.72
C LEU A 57 -1.05 -7.77 4.44
N ALA A 58 -2.29 -7.47 4.08
CA ALA A 58 -2.90 -7.94 2.84
C ALA A 58 -2.19 -7.38 1.60
N ILE A 59 -1.82 -6.09 1.63
CA ILE A 59 -1.03 -5.45 0.58
C ILE A 59 0.34 -6.11 0.44
N ARG A 60 1.01 -6.38 1.58
CA ARG A 60 2.30 -7.07 1.59
C ARG A 60 2.19 -8.44 0.95
N GLU A 61 1.25 -9.26 1.42
CA GLU A 61 1.07 -10.63 0.94
C GLU A 61 0.77 -10.63 -0.56
N ARG A 62 -0.07 -9.70 -1.02
CA ARG A 62 -0.38 -9.60 -2.45
C ARG A 62 0.84 -9.18 -3.28
N ALA A 63 1.58 -8.16 -2.82
CA ALA A 63 2.81 -7.73 -3.49
C ALA A 63 3.84 -8.87 -3.53
N HIS A 64 4.00 -9.60 -2.44
CA HIS A 64 4.88 -10.75 -2.33
C HIS A 64 4.51 -11.83 -3.36
N ILE A 65 3.25 -12.26 -3.38
CA ILE A 65 2.77 -13.28 -4.32
C ILE A 65 3.02 -12.85 -5.77
N ILE A 66 2.71 -11.61 -6.14
CA ILE A 66 2.90 -11.11 -7.50
C ILE A 66 4.38 -11.08 -7.87
N ILE A 67 5.21 -10.41 -7.07
CA ILE A 67 6.63 -10.18 -7.37
C ILE A 67 7.39 -11.50 -7.43
N HIS A 68 7.12 -12.41 -6.50
CA HIS A 68 7.84 -13.67 -6.40
C HIS A 68 7.17 -14.81 -7.18
N SER A 69 6.05 -14.55 -7.88
CA SER A 69 5.39 -15.56 -8.73
C SER A 69 6.32 -16.07 -9.84
N LEU A 70 7.24 -15.24 -10.32
CA LEU A 70 8.12 -15.57 -11.44
C LEU A 70 9.50 -16.09 -11.00
N ASP A 71 9.83 -16.07 -9.70
CA ASP A 71 11.17 -16.37 -9.19
C ASP A 71 11.67 -17.79 -9.53
N HIS A 72 10.75 -18.74 -9.66
CA HIS A 72 11.04 -20.15 -9.93
C HIS A 72 11.05 -20.49 -11.43
N LEU A 73 10.66 -19.54 -12.28
CA LEU A 73 10.54 -19.75 -13.72
C LEU A 73 11.87 -19.50 -14.44
N ARG A 74 11.98 -19.99 -15.67
CA ARG A 74 13.17 -19.73 -16.51
C ARG A 74 13.16 -18.27 -16.99
N PRO A 75 14.31 -17.65 -17.25
CA PRO A 75 14.38 -16.25 -17.71
C PRO A 75 13.52 -15.94 -18.94
N SER A 76 13.37 -16.88 -19.88
CA SER A 76 12.50 -16.71 -21.05
C SER A 76 11.00 -16.64 -20.69
N GLU A 77 10.59 -17.38 -19.66
CA GLU A 77 9.22 -17.38 -19.16
C GLU A 77 8.97 -16.16 -18.27
N GLN A 78 9.97 -15.76 -17.48
CA GLN A 78 9.94 -14.50 -16.73
C GLN A 78 9.69 -13.32 -17.69
N PHE A 79 10.49 -13.22 -18.74
CA PHE A 79 10.36 -12.19 -19.78
C PHE A 79 8.98 -12.16 -20.46
N ALA A 80 8.37 -13.33 -20.66
CA ALA A 80 7.04 -13.41 -21.29
C ALA A 80 5.92 -12.86 -20.39
N ASN A 81 6.07 -12.92 -19.06
CA ASN A 81 5.06 -12.53 -18.08
C ASN A 81 5.38 -11.21 -17.37
N GLU A 82 6.48 -10.56 -17.73
CA GLU A 82 6.97 -9.32 -17.13
C GLU A 82 5.94 -8.19 -17.19
N ALA A 83 5.24 -8.03 -18.33
CA ALA A 83 4.23 -6.98 -18.51
C ALA A 83 3.01 -7.17 -17.60
N ASP A 84 2.52 -8.41 -17.46
CA ASP A 84 1.39 -8.73 -16.59
C ASP A 84 1.76 -8.50 -15.12
N LEU A 85 2.97 -8.90 -14.73
CA LEU A 85 3.52 -8.63 -13.40
C LEU A 85 3.60 -7.12 -13.11
N ALA A 86 4.03 -6.33 -14.09
CA ALA A 86 4.10 -4.87 -13.97
C ALA A 86 2.70 -4.25 -13.76
N GLU A 87 1.72 -4.65 -14.55
CA GLU A 87 0.35 -4.14 -14.43
C GLU A 87 -0.26 -4.51 -13.06
N GLU A 88 -0.08 -5.75 -12.63
CA GLU A 88 -0.58 -6.22 -11.33
C GLU A 88 0.05 -5.45 -10.16
N ILE A 89 1.38 -5.25 -10.16
CA ILE A 89 2.03 -4.53 -9.07
C ILE A 89 1.67 -3.04 -9.07
N HIS A 90 1.48 -2.42 -10.25
CA HIS A 90 0.98 -1.04 -10.33
C HIS A 90 -0.43 -0.91 -9.77
N CYS A 91 -1.28 -1.90 -10.01
CA CYS A 91 -2.62 -1.97 -9.43
C CYS A 91 -2.57 -2.05 -7.90
N VAL A 92 -1.65 -2.86 -7.34
CA VAL A 92 -1.45 -2.95 -5.88
C VAL A 92 -0.99 -1.62 -5.29
N VAL A 93 -0.08 -0.89 -5.95
CA VAL A 93 0.36 0.44 -5.51
C VAL A 93 -0.81 1.43 -5.44
N ARG A 94 -1.68 1.46 -6.46
CA ARG A 94 -2.86 2.34 -6.47
C ARG A 94 -3.92 1.89 -5.46
N TRP A 95 -4.11 0.59 -5.30
CA TRP A 95 -5.02 0.05 -4.30
C TRP A 95 -4.60 0.42 -2.88
N CYS A 96 -3.29 0.40 -2.60
CA CYS A 96 -2.71 0.83 -1.34
C CYS A 96 -3.10 2.29 -1.02
N THR A 97 -2.88 3.24 -1.91
CA THR A 97 -3.20 4.65 -1.64
C THR A 97 -4.70 4.92 -1.55
N ASN A 98 -5.50 4.28 -2.40
CA ASN A 98 -6.95 4.39 -2.35
C ASN A 98 -7.54 3.86 -1.02
N THR A 99 -7.02 2.73 -0.53
CA THR A 99 -7.54 2.07 0.68
C THR A 99 -7.02 2.72 1.96
N LEU A 100 -5.73 3.04 2.01
CA LEU A 100 -5.06 3.49 3.23
C LEU A 100 -4.99 5.01 3.38
N HIS A 101 -5.16 5.78 2.31
CA HIS A 101 -5.12 7.25 2.36
C HIS A 101 -6.42 7.93 1.89
N ALA A 102 -6.96 7.54 0.74
CA ALA A 102 -8.14 8.20 0.18
C ALA A 102 -9.43 7.88 0.95
N SER A 103 -9.50 6.71 1.59
CA SER A 103 -10.66 6.29 2.38
C SER A 103 -10.96 7.26 3.55
N PRO A 104 -12.22 7.34 4.03
CA PRO A 104 -12.58 8.22 5.15
C PRO A 104 -11.84 7.93 6.44
N ARG A 105 -11.42 6.67 6.63
CA ARG A 105 -10.62 6.21 7.78
C ARG A 105 -9.12 6.25 7.49
N GLY A 106 -8.71 6.54 6.25
CA GLY A 106 -7.32 6.52 5.81
C GLY A 106 -6.50 7.71 6.30
N HIS A 107 -5.20 7.48 6.53
CA HIS A 107 -4.25 8.51 6.95
C HIS A 107 -2.88 8.29 6.31
N SER A 108 -2.06 9.35 6.24
CA SER A 108 -0.81 9.34 5.45
C SER A 108 0.20 8.30 5.95
N LEU A 109 0.27 8.07 7.27
CA LEU A 109 1.17 7.06 7.84
C LEU A 109 0.86 5.64 7.34
N ALA A 110 -0.42 5.24 7.30
CA ALA A 110 -0.79 3.90 6.86
C ALA A 110 -0.44 3.67 5.38
N ALA A 111 -0.75 4.64 4.52
CA ALA A 111 -0.42 4.53 3.10
C ALA A 111 1.09 4.53 2.85
N LEU A 112 1.87 5.36 3.55
CA LEU A 112 3.33 5.32 3.46
C LEU A 112 3.88 3.96 3.86
N MET A 113 3.34 3.36 4.92
CA MET A 113 3.73 2.01 5.34
C MET A 113 3.41 0.96 4.28
N GLY A 114 2.21 0.99 3.70
CA GLY A 114 1.85 0.07 2.62
C GLY A 114 2.76 0.23 1.39
N LEU A 115 3.01 1.47 0.97
CA LEU A 115 3.92 1.78 -0.16
C LEU A 115 5.37 1.35 0.13
N LEU A 116 5.85 1.56 1.35
CA LEU A 116 7.19 1.16 1.78
C LEU A 116 7.35 -0.37 1.74
N VAL A 117 6.32 -1.10 2.15
CA VAL A 117 6.35 -2.57 2.11
C VAL A 117 6.35 -3.07 0.66
N ILE A 118 5.54 -2.49 -0.23
CA ILE A 118 5.58 -2.83 -1.66
C ILE A 118 6.98 -2.60 -2.24
N ALA A 119 7.60 -1.45 -1.94
CA ALA A 119 8.96 -1.15 -2.40
C ALA A 119 9.98 -2.16 -1.88
N ARG A 120 9.87 -2.57 -0.61
CA ARG A 120 10.76 -3.58 -0.01
C ARG A 120 10.62 -4.95 -0.66
N GLU A 121 9.40 -5.40 -0.95
CA GLU A 121 9.19 -6.67 -1.68
C GLU A 121 9.83 -6.59 -3.08
N GLY A 122 9.68 -5.45 -3.78
CA GLY A 122 10.34 -5.24 -5.08
C GLY A 122 11.87 -5.26 -5.02
N LEU A 123 12.45 -4.68 -3.98
CA LEU A 123 13.91 -4.71 -3.75
C LEU A 123 14.41 -6.11 -3.32
N ALA A 124 13.57 -6.91 -2.69
CA ALA A 124 13.87 -8.28 -2.27
C ALA A 124 13.77 -9.31 -3.41
N ALA A 125 13.19 -8.94 -4.55
CA ALA A 125 13.09 -9.79 -5.74
C ALA A 125 14.46 -10.25 -6.27
N VAL A 126 14.46 -11.34 -7.03
CA VAL A 126 15.66 -11.84 -7.72
C VAL A 126 16.22 -10.77 -8.68
N PRO A 127 17.55 -10.75 -8.94
CA PRO A 127 18.20 -9.64 -9.65
C PRO A 127 17.57 -9.27 -11.00
N GLU A 128 17.15 -10.25 -11.78
CA GLU A 128 16.52 -10.09 -13.09
C GLU A 128 15.17 -9.37 -12.97
N ILE A 129 14.27 -9.90 -12.12
CA ILE A 129 12.96 -9.31 -11.84
C ILE A 129 13.10 -7.93 -11.22
N ARG A 130 14.03 -7.74 -10.27
CA ARG A 130 14.31 -6.44 -9.67
C ARG A 130 14.76 -5.43 -10.72
N LYS A 131 15.67 -5.81 -11.62
CA LYS A 131 16.13 -4.95 -12.71
C LYS A 131 14.96 -4.55 -13.62
N TYR A 132 14.09 -5.49 -13.97
CA TYR A 132 12.89 -5.21 -14.75
C TYR A 132 11.94 -4.26 -14.01
N LEU A 133 11.62 -4.56 -12.74
CA LEU A 133 10.68 -3.81 -11.92
C LEU A 133 11.05 -2.33 -11.80
N PHE A 134 12.32 -2.02 -11.52
CA PHE A 134 12.78 -0.64 -11.35
C PHE A 134 13.23 0.02 -12.66
N GLY A 135 13.68 -0.77 -13.63
CA GLY A 135 14.14 -0.29 -14.93
C GLY A 135 12.97 -0.02 -15.88
N GLU A 136 12.34 -1.06 -16.38
CA GLU A 136 11.31 -1.00 -17.44
C GLU A 136 9.91 -0.79 -16.88
N ALA A 137 9.53 -1.51 -15.82
CA ALA A 137 8.21 -1.36 -15.20
C ALA A 137 8.09 -0.12 -14.31
N HIS A 138 9.18 0.62 -14.09
CA HIS A 138 9.19 1.90 -13.38
C HIS A 138 8.54 1.90 -11.98
N LEU A 139 8.58 0.75 -11.28
CA LEU A 139 7.94 0.58 -9.96
C LEU A 139 8.39 1.67 -8.96
N GLY A 140 9.70 1.93 -8.88
CA GLY A 140 10.26 2.95 -7.98
C GLY A 140 9.67 4.34 -8.23
N ARG A 141 9.52 4.73 -9.50
CA ARG A 141 8.94 6.03 -9.89
C ARG A 141 7.50 6.15 -9.44
N ILE A 142 6.70 5.11 -9.68
CA ILE A 142 5.27 5.10 -9.33
C ILE A 142 5.11 5.16 -7.81
N VAL A 143 5.86 4.35 -7.06
CA VAL A 143 5.83 4.36 -5.61
C VAL A 143 6.20 5.74 -5.05
N ILE A 144 7.26 6.38 -5.56
CA ILE A 144 7.68 7.71 -5.11
C ILE A 144 6.65 8.78 -5.43
N LEU A 145 6.03 8.74 -6.61
CA LEU A 145 4.99 9.70 -6.96
C LEU A 145 3.76 9.57 -6.05
N GLU A 146 3.35 8.33 -5.72
CA GLU A 146 2.28 8.07 -4.77
C GLU A 146 2.66 8.50 -3.35
N MET A 147 3.88 8.20 -2.88
CA MET A 147 4.37 8.67 -1.58
C MET A 147 4.38 10.20 -1.51
N SER A 148 4.86 10.87 -2.54
CA SER A 148 4.87 12.34 -2.67
C SER A 148 3.44 12.89 -2.64
N GLY A 149 2.50 12.26 -3.34
CA GLY A 149 1.08 12.62 -3.33
C GLY A 149 0.43 12.49 -1.94
N VAL A 150 0.69 11.39 -1.24
CA VAL A 150 0.21 11.12 0.13
C VAL A 150 0.78 12.12 1.14
N LEU A 151 2.04 12.52 0.96
CA LEU A 151 2.75 13.45 1.84
C LEU A 151 2.36 14.91 1.59
N LYS A 152 2.13 15.30 0.34
CA LYS A 152 1.63 16.65 0.00
C LYS A 152 0.20 16.85 0.48
N ASN A 153 -0.63 15.80 0.45
CA ASN A 153 -2.01 15.81 0.96
C ASN A 153 -2.10 15.22 2.37
N PHE A 154 -1.22 15.66 3.25
CA PHE A 154 -1.02 15.03 4.55
C PHE A 154 -2.30 14.91 5.40
N LYS A 155 -2.66 13.68 5.78
CA LYS A 155 -3.78 13.37 6.67
C LYS A 155 -3.25 12.78 7.98
N LYS A 156 -3.50 13.47 9.09
CA LYS A 156 -3.17 13.00 10.44
C LYS A 156 -4.09 11.83 10.84
N PRO A 157 -3.60 10.82 11.58
CA PRO A 157 -4.46 9.83 12.20
C PRO A 157 -5.43 10.54 13.16
N THR A 158 -6.72 10.25 13.05
CA THR A 158 -7.74 10.71 14.00
C THR A 158 -7.34 10.24 15.40
N THR A 159 -7.53 11.07 16.43
CA THR A 159 -7.05 10.89 17.82
C THR A 159 -7.36 9.53 18.46
N ILE A 160 -8.35 8.80 17.96
CA ILE A 160 -8.70 7.44 18.41
C ILE A 160 -7.62 6.41 17.99
N HIS A 161 -6.86 6.65 16.91
CA HIS A 161 -5.93 5.69 16.30
C HIS A 161 -4.45 5.94 16.62
N GLN A 162 -4.15 6.95 17.46
CA GLN A 162 -2.76 7.36 17.74
C GLN A 162 -2.00 6.35 18.63
N HIS A 163 -2.70 5.60 19.48
CA HIS A 163 -2.06 4.64 20.38
C HIS A 163 -1.81 3.27 19.72
N ALA A 164 -2.66 2.81 18.81
CA ALA A 164 -2.54 1.47 18.22
C ALA A 164 -1.62 1.40 16.98
N ALA A 165 -1.49 2.48 16.20
CA ALA A 165 -0.67 2.45 14.99
C ALA A 165 0.83 2.23 15.27
N ALA A 166 1.33 2.73 16.40
CA ALA A 166 2.74 2.65 16.77
C ALA A 166 3.16 1.30 17.36
N GLU A 167 2.26 0.61 18.05
CA GLU A 167 2.60 -0.59 18.84
C GLU A 167 2.41 -1.91 18.06
N TYR A 168 1.56 -1.93 17.01
CA TYR A 168 1.14 -3.19 16.36
C TYR A 168 1.61 -3.39 14.92
N LEU A 169 2.15 -2.38 14.23
CA LEU A 169 2.55 -2.47 12.81
C LEU A 169 3.95 -3.04 12.56
N LEU A 170 4.68 -3.41 13.62
CA LEU A 170 6.09 -3.81 13.53
C LEU A 170 6.31 -5.23 14.07
N PRO A 171 7.14 -6.07 13.41
CA PRO A 171 7.64 -7.30 14.01
C PRO A 171 8.40 -6.97 15.30
N ASN A 172 8.35 -7.89 16.28
CA ASN A 172 8.83 -7.80 17.68
C ASN A 172 10.32 -7.41 17.91
N GLN A 173 10.99 -6.69 17.01
CA GLN A 173 12.39 -6.27 17.13
C GLN A 173 12.59 -4.77 17.38
N TRP A 174 11.56 -3.93 17.30
CA TRP A 174 11.71 -2.48 17.46
C TRP A 174 10.95 -1.99 18.70
N SER A 175 11.58 -2.12 19.86
CA SER A 175 11.07 -1.59 21.14
C SER A 175 11.16 -0.06 21.16
N PHE A 176 10.03 0.63 21.39
CA PHE A 176 9.98 2.10 21.40
C PHE A 176 10.06 2.67 22.81
N ALA A 177 11.03 3.58 23.02
CA ALA A 177 11.05 4.53 24.13
C ALA A 177 10.83 5.95 23.59
N SER A 178 9.82 6.67 24.10
CA SER A 178 9.49 8.09 23.85
C SER A 178 8.77 8.47 22.53
N PRO A 179 7.76 9.39 22.56
CA PRO A 179 7.00 9.84 21.37
C PRO A 179 7.84 10.42 20.23
N HIS A 180 9.00 11.02 20.53
CA HIS A 180 9.91 11.55 19.51
C HIS A 180 10.72 10.47 18.77
N HIS A 181 10.85 9.26 19.33
CA HIS A 181 11.48 8.12 18.64
C HIS A 181 10.49 7.35 17.75
N GLN A 182 9.19 7.63 17.84
CA GLN A 182 8.15 6.87 17.14
C GLN A 182 8.11 7.10 15.63
N VAL A 183 8.86 8.06 15.08
CA VAL A 183 8.87 8.31 13.62
C VAL A 183 10.28 8.39 13.02
N THR A 184 11.34 8.47 13.83
CA THR A 184 12.73 8.46 13.35
C THR A 184 13.04 7.20 12.54
N TRP A 185 12.55 6.05 12.99
CA TRP A 185 12.71 4.78 12.27
C TRP A 185 12.01 4.79 10.89
N LEU A 186 10.90 5.50 10.75
CA LEU A 186 10.16 5.62 9.49
C LEU A 186 10.96 6.46 8.51
N ILE A 187 11.48 7.61 8.97
CA ILE A 187 12.30 8.48 8.14
C ILE A 187 13.57 7.76 7.69
N GLN A 188 14.23 7.02 8.60
CA GLN A 188 15.40 6.22 8.26
C GLN A 188 15.05 5.09 7.28
N SER A 189 13.98 4.35 7.52
CA SER A 189 13.52 3.29 6.62
C SER A 189 13.14 3.82 5.24
N LEU A 190 12.51 5.00 5.16
CA LEU A 190 12.22 5.68 3.91
C LEU A 190 13.51 6.08 3.20
N GLY A 191 14.49 6.65 3.92
CA GLY A 191 15.80 6.98 3.38
C GLY A 191 16.51 5.78 2.76
N ASP A 192 16.61 4.68 3.52
CA ASP A 192 17.29 3.46 3.07
C ASP A 192 16.62 2.84 1.84
N VAL A 193 15.28 2.78 1.83
CA VAL A 193 14.52 2.19 0.71
C VAL A 193 14.54 3.11 -0.50
N CYS A 194 14.40 4.43 -0.32
CA CYS A 194 14.47 5.40 -1.42
C CYS A 194 15.85 5.40 -2.07
N ALA A 195 16.93 5.33 -1.29
CA ALA A 195 18.29 5.22 -1.82
C ALA A 195 18.47 3.94 -2.66
N GLN A 196 18.03 2.79 -2.15
CA GLN A 196 18.11 1.53 -2.89
C GLN A 196 17.28 1.53 -4.18
N MET A 197 16.06 2.08 -4.15
CA MET A 197 15.25 2.23 -5.36
C MET A 197 15.92 3.18 -6.36
N ALA A 198 16.49 4.29 -5.88
CA ALA A 198 17.22 5.22 -6.72
C ALA A 198 18.40 4.54 -7.41
N ASP A 199 19.16 3.69 -6.71
CA ASP A 199 20.29 2.95 -7.26
C ASP A 199 19.89 1.93 -8.34
N CYS A 200 18.68 1.37 -8.23
CA CYS A 200 18.11 0.48 -9.24
C CYS A 200 17.57 1.25 -10.46
N ASP A 201 17.08 2.48 -10.26
CA ASP A 201 16.49 3.33 -11.31
C ASP A 201 17.45 4.45 -11.77
N LYS A 202 18.58 4.05 -12.36
CA LYS A 202 19.62 4.99 -12.82
C LYS A 202 19.19 5.88 -13.98
N GLY A 203 18.19 5.44 -14.75
CA GLY A 203 17.74 6.12 -15.97
C GLY A 203 16.74 7.26 -15.72
N TRP A 204 16.24 7.42 -14.51
CA TRP A 204 15.25 8.46 -14.22
C TRP A 204 15.89 9.84 -14.06
N THR A 205 15.34 10.83 -14.76
CA THR A 205 15.82 12.22 -14.70
C THR A 205 15.43 12.96 -13.43
N TYR A 206 14.39 12.49 -12.73
CA TYR A 206 13.87 13.12 -11.50
C TYR A 206 14.27 12.37 -10.23
N ARG A 207 15.48 11.77 -10.19
CA ARG A 207 15.96 11.00 -9.02
C ARG A 207 15.97 11.79 -7.71
N GLN A 208 16.06 13.11 -7.76
CA GLN A 208 15.89 13.97 -6.57
C GLN A 208 14.53 13.78 -5.87
N GLU A 209 13.52 13.23 -6.54
CA GLU A 209 12.22 12.94 -5.92
C GLU A 209 12.31 11.87 -4.82
N TYR A 210 13.27 10.93 -4.91
CA TYR A 210 13.54 9.96 -3.84
C TYR A 210 13.92 10.67 -2.54
N ASP A 211 14.83 11.66 -2.61
CA ASP A 211 15.23 12.47 -1.46
C ASP A 211 14.12 13.44 -1.00
N ASN A 212 13.36 13.99 -1.95
CA ASN A 212 12.26 14.90 -1.65
C ASN A 212 11.19 14.24 -0.79
N VAL A 213 10.83 12.98 -1.06
CA VAL A 213 9.85 12.22 -0.25
C VAL A 213 10.31 12.11 1.20
N VAL A 214 11.58 11.76 1.43
CA VAL A 214 12.16 11.66 2.79
C VAL A 214 12.12 13.02 3.48
N ASN A 215 12.49 14.09 2.77
CA ASN A 215 12.49 15.44 3.30
C ASN A 215 11.09 15.96 3.65
N ILE A 216 10.07 15.67 2.83
CA ILE A 216 8.69 16.06 3.11
C ILE A 216 8.15 15.25 4.30
N ALA A 217 8.45 13.95 4.37
CA ALA A 217 8.07 13.12 5.51
C ALA A 217 8.69 13.64 6.82
N ALA A 218 9.98 13.96 6.83
CA ALA A 218 10.66 14.52 7.99
C ALA A 218 10.00 15.82 8.46
N ARG A 219 9.64 16.72 7.53
CA ARG A 219 8.90 17.95 7.86
C ARG A 219 7.54 17.64 8.49
N ASN A 220 6.73 16.79 7.84
CA ASN A 220 5.37 16.50 8.28
C ASN A 220 5.30 15.81 9.65
N TYR A 221 6.26 14.92 9.95
CA TYR A 221 6.23 14.10 11.17
C TYR A 221 7.11 14.63 12.31
N CYS A 222 8.25 15.28 12.03
CA CYS A 222 9.14 15.81 13.06
C CYS A 222 8.82 17.28 13.42
N HIS A 223 8.25 18.04 12.47
CA HIS A 223 7.88 19.44 12.66
C HIS A 223 6.44 19.66 12.18
N PRO A 224 5.43 19.07 12.87
CA PRO A 224 4.05 19.28 12.48
C PRO A 224 3.75 20.79 12.50
N SER A 225 3.45 21.35 11.33
CA SER A 225 3.02 22.74 11.24
C SER A 225 1.74 22.92 12.07
N PRO A 226 1.61 24.04 12.79
CA PRO A 226 0.47 24.32 13.67
C PRO A 226 -0.86 24.31 12.91
#